data_AF-A0A8S3JLQ5-F1
#
_entry.id   AF-A0A8S3JLQ5-F1
#
_cell.length_a   1.000
_cell.length_b   1.000
_cell.length_c   1.000
_cell.angle_alpha   90.00
_cell.angle_beta   90.00
_cell.angle_gamma   90.00
#
_symmetry.space_group_name_H-M   'P 1'
#
loop_
_entity.id
_entity.type
_entity.pdbx_description
1 polymer ?
#
loop_
_entity_poly.entity_id
_entity_poly.type
_entity_poly.pdbx_seq_one_letter_code
_entity_poly.pdbx_strand_id
1 'polypeptide(L)'
;MGLIGYAMLNEGEPKFSEWIFERLNDVRKNDSQRQLLINAFRHSIQNEREMLCLANQIEQISDQLKKILESVVHAPLMIAITDTIIELSRIYPQIFQEIFVDIVDILIGWYIEPLPTDRILEYTAQALQKFRPFWVDQIESTTLTLLDHFIEDADNYAQ
;
A
#
# COMPACT_ATOMS: atom_id res chain seq x y z
N MET A 1 17.32 -10.56 -6.75
CA MET A 1 16.03 -10.97 -6.15
C MET A 1 14.85 -10.53 -7.01
N GLY A 2 14.72 -9.25 -7.41
CA GLY A 2 13.59 -8.80 -8.27
C GLY A 2 13.49 -9.49 -9.64
N LEU A 3 14.61 -9.71 -10.35
CA LEU A 3 14.61 -10.44 -11.64
C LEU A 3 14.26 -11.93 -11.50
N ILE A 4 14.61 -12.55 -10.38
CA ILE A 4 14.27 -13.95 -10.08
C ILE A 4 12.78 -14.06 -9.72
N GLY A 5 12.26 -13.10 -8.96
CA GLY A 5 10.83 -12.97 -8.69
C GLY A 5 10.03 -12.79 -9.96
N TYR A 6 10.47 -11.90 -10.86
CA TYR A 6 9.87 -11.73 -12.19
C TYR A 6 9.91 -13.03 -13.02
N ALA A 7 11.04 -13.74 -13.05
CA ALA A 7 11.13 -15.03 -13.74
C ALA A 7 10.21 -16.10 -13.14
N MET A 8 10.02 -16.12 -11.83
CA MET A 8 9.10 -17.04 -11.13
C MET A 8 7.62 -16.67 -11.35
N LEU A 9 7.31 -15.38 -11.46
CA LEU A 9 5.99 -14.91 -11.86
C LEU A 9 5.69 -15.23 -13.35
N ASN A 10 6.71 -15.22 -14.20
CA ASN A 10 6.63 -15.59 -15.62
C ASN A 10 6.35 -17.08 -15.83
N GLU A 11 6.71 -17.94 -14.89
CA GLU A 11 6.33 -19.38 -14.91
C GLU A 11 4.88 -19.61 -14.46
N GLY A 12 4.14 -18.56 -14.10
CA GLY A 12 2.74 -18.66 -13.67
C GLY A 12 2.58 -19.37 -12.33
N GLU A 13 3.62 -19.41 -11.49
CA GLU A 13 3.54 -20.01 -10.16
C GLU A 13 2.90 -19.00 -9.18
N PRO A 14 1.63 -19.19 -8.76
CA PRO A 14 0.97 -18.37 -7.72
C PRO A 14 1.71 -18.42 -6.38
N LYS A 15 2.66 -19.35 -6.24
CA LYS A 15 3.44 -19.61 -5.04
C LYS A 15 4.42 -18.49 -4.69
N PHE A 16 4.86 -17.66 -5.64
CA PHE A 16 5.84 -16.62 -5.33
C PHE A 16 5.23 -15.44 -4.56
N SER A 17 4.06 -14.96 -4.99
CA SER A 17 3.31 -13.91 -4.30
C SER A 17 2.89 -14.41 -2.91
N GLU A 18 2.25 -15.59 -2.84
CA GLU A 18 1.85 -16.24 -1.58
C GLU A 18 3.03 -16.39 -0.62
N TRP A 19 4.18 -16.88 -1.10
CA TRP A 19 5.38 -17.04 -0.28
C TRP A 19 5.96 -15.70 0.21
N ILE A 20 5.90 -14.64 -0.59
CA ILE A 20 6.31 -13.30 -0.14
C ILE A 20 5.39 -12.83 0.98
N PHE A 21 4.07 -12.99 0.83
CA PHE A 21 3.12 -12.54 1.83
C PHE A 21 3.13 -13.37 3.11
N GLU A 22 3.28 -14.69 3.03
CA GLU A 22 3.58 -15.54 4.20
C GLU A 22 4.81 -15.03 4.95
N ARG A 23 5.83 -14.62 4.20
CA ARG A 23 7.07 -14.10 4.77
C ARG A 23 6.97 -12.67 5.28
N LEU A 24 6.05 -11.85 4.78
CA LEU A 24 5.79 -10.49 5.24
C LEU A 24 4.91 -10.47 6.50
N ASN A 25 4.03 -11.46 6.65
CA ASN A 25 3.15 -11.66 7.80
C ASN A 25 3.82 -12.40 8.97
N ASP A 26 5.05 -12.90 8.78
CA ASP A 26 5.83 -13.52 9.85
C ASP A 26 6.26 -12.47 10.89
N VAL A 27 5.52 -12.45 12.01
CA VAL A 27 5.72 -11.56 13.17
C VAL A 27 7.12 -11.67 13.78
N ARG A 28 7.85 -12.76 13.50
CA ARG A 28 9.20 -12.98 14.05
C ARG A 28 10.28 -12.19 13.30
N LYS A 29 9.96 -11.56 12.17
CA LYS A 29 10.94 -10.85 11.35
C LYS A 29 11.04 -9.38 11.72
N ASN A 30 12.28 -8.90 11.76
CA ASN A 30 12.55 -7.48 11.92
C ASN A 30 11.98 -6.69 10.74
N ASP A 31 11.50 -5.48 11.00
CA ASP A 31 10.90 -4.64 9.96
C ASP A 31 11.86 -4.29 8.82
N SER A 32 13.17 -4.27 9.04
CA SER A 32 14.16 -4.13 7.96
C SER A 32 14.15 -5.31 6.98
N GLN A 33 13.87 -6.53 7.45
CA GLN A 33 13.73 -7.71 6.59
C GLN A 33 12.42 -7.67 5.82
N ARG A 34 11.33 -7.25 6.46
CA ARG A 34 10.02 -7.04 5.81
C ARG A 34 10.13 -5.94 4.74
N GLN A 35 10.88 -4.87 5.03
CA GLN A 35 11.18 -3.79 4.09
C GLN A 35 11.97 -4.29 2.86
N LEU A 36 12.95 -5.17 3.05
CA LEU A 36 13.70 -5.75 1.93
C LEU A 36 12.80 -6.64 1.05
N LEU A 37 11.91 -7.43 1.66
CA LEU A 37 10.98 -8.30 0.96
C LEU A 37 9.98 -7.49 0.12
N ILE A 38 9.38 -6.45 0.69
CA ILE A 38 8.43 -5.61 -0.05
C ILE A 38 9.13 -4.83 -1.17
N ASN A 39 10.37 -4.36 -0.97
CA ASN A 39 11.15 -3.72 -2.03
C ASN A 39 11.47 -4.69 -3.18
N ALA A 40 11.78 -5.95 -2.87
CA ALA A 40 11.98 -6.98 -3.88
C ALA A 40 10.68 -7.29 -4.66
N PHE A 41 9.54 -7.31 -3.97
CA PHE A 41 8.23 -7.47 -4.57
C PHE A 41 7.88 -6.29 -5.48
N ARG A 42 8.09 -5.06 -5.01
CA ARG A 42 7.91 -3.84 -5.81
C ARG A 42 8.70 -3.87 -7.11
N HIS A 43 9.97 -4.26 -7.05
CA HIS A 43 10.78 -4.42 -8.27
C HIS A 43 10.23 -5.50 -9.21
N SER A 44 9.53 -6.52 -8.69
CA SER A 44 8.88 -7.53 -9.53
C SER A 44 7.64 -6.94 -10.22
N ILE A 45 6.80 -6.18 -9.50
CA ILE A 45 5.64 -5.46 -10.05
C ILE A 45 6.05 -4.44 -11.11
N GLN A 46 7.17 -3.73 -10.91
CA GLN A 46 7.65 -2.75 -11.91
C GLN A 46 7.93 -3.37 -13.28
N ASN A 47 8.33 -4.64 -13.32
CA ASN A 47 8.56 -5.38 -14.56
C ASN A 47 7.27 -6.03 -15.12
N GLU A 48 6.19 -6.04 -14.35
CA GLU A 48 4.92 -6.69 -14.72
C GLU A 48 4.10 -5.91 -15.77
N ARG A 49 4.47 -4.64 -16.01
CA ARG A 49 3.79 -3.74 -16.97
C ARG A 49 3.61 -4.33 -18.38
N GLU A 50 4.35 -5.38 -18.73
CA GLU A 50 4.33 -6.00 -20.06
C GLU A 50 3.53 -7.31 -20.12
N MET A 51 3.35 -8.03 -19.01
CA MET A 51 2.81 -9.42 -19.02
C MET A 51 1.51 -9.61 -18.22
N LEU A 52 1.17 -8.72 -17.28
CA LEU A 52 -0.06 -8.78 -16.46
C LEU A 52 -0.30 -10.15 -15.78
N CYS A 53 0.77 -10.82 -15.35
CA CYS A 53 0.69 -12.16 -14.79
C CYS A 53 0.04 -12.22 -13.39
N LEU A 54 -0.06 -11.10 -12.66
CA LEU A 54 -0.73 -11.03 -11.36
C LEU A 54 -2.23 -10.73 -11.46
N ALA A 55 -2.79 -10.55 -12.66
CA ALA A 55 -4.19 -10.16 -12.83
C ALA A 55 -5.19 -11.07 -12.09
N ASN A 56 -4.89 -12.38 -11.99
CA ASN A 56 -5.76 -13.33 -11.28
C ASN A 56 -5.61 -13.31 -9.75
N GLN A 57 -4.53 -12.72 -9.22
CA GLN A 57 -4.24 -12.65 -7.79
C GLN A 57 -4.30 -11.22 -7.24
N ILE A 58 -4.53 -10.23 -8.10
CA ILE A 58 -4.36 -8.83 -7.76
C ILE A 58 -5.29 -8.37 -6.64
N GLU A 59 -6.52 -8.90 -6.58
CA GLU A 59 -7.48 -8.65 -5.50
C GLU A 59 -6.93 -9.14 -4.16
N GLN A 60 -6.42 -10.37 -4.11
CA GLN A 60 -5.80 -10.94 -2.91
C GLN A 60 -4.55 -10.17 -2.50
N ILE A 61 -3.70 -9.79 -3.46
CA ILE A 61 -2.48 -9.01 -3.23
C ILE A 61 -2.84 -7.63 -2.66
N SER A 62 -3.87 -6.99 -3.22
CA SER A 62 -4.38 -5.68 -2.79
C SER A 62 -4.87 -5.73 -1.34
N ASP A 63 -5.71 -6.71 -1.00
CA ASP A 63 -6.22 -6.92 0.36
C ASP A 63 -5.09 -7.21 1.37
N GLN A 64 -4.11 -8.02 0.98
CA GLN A 64 -2.95 -8.31 1.83
C GLN A 64 -2.06 -7.08 2.05
N LEU A 65 -1.83 -6.27 1.01
CA LEU A 65 -1.06 -5.01 1.14
C LEU A 65 -1.79 -4.02 2.04
N LYS A 66 -3.12 -3.89 1.92
CA LYS A 66 -3.95 -3.07 2.81
C LYS A 66 -3.81 -3.52 4.26
N LYS A 67 -4.04 -4.80 4.56
CA LYS A 67 -3.91 -5.36 5.91
C LYS A 67 -2.54 -5.16 6.53
N ILE A 68 -1.48 -5.35 5.74
CA ILE A 68 -0.13 -5.11 6.23
C ILE A 68 0.04 -3.62 6.54
N LEU A 69 -0.41 -2.71 5.67
CA LEU A 69 -0.33 -1.27 5.87
C LEU A 69 -1.05 -0.81 7.15
N GLU A 70 -2.25 -1.33 7.41
CA GLU A 70 -3.02 -1.07 8.64
C GLU A 70 -2.27 -1.49 9.92
N SER A 71 -1.52 -2.59 9.85
CA SER A 71 -0.77 -3.13 11.00
C SER A 71 0.62 -2.50 11.22
N VAL A 72 1.08 -1.66 10.29
CA VAL A 72 2.44 -1.11 10.34
C VAL A 72 2.50 0.01 11.37
N VAL A 73 3.53 -0.03 12.22
CA VAL A 73 3.83 1.02 13.21
C VAL A 73 5.17 1.71 12.90
N HIS A 74 5.88 1.30 11.84
CA HIS A 74 7.23 1.77 11.52
C HIS A 74 7.25 2.48 10.16
N ALA A 75 7.56 3.77 10.18
CA ALA A 75 7.52 4.64 9.00
C ALA A 75 8.31 4.11 7.77
N PRO A 76 9.52 3.54 7.90
CA PRO A 76 10.24 3.01 6.73
C PRO A 76 9.53 1.86 6.01
N LEU A 77 8.77 1.05 6.76
CA LEU A 77 7.99 -0.05 6.21
C LEU A 77 6.71 0.47 5.55
N MET A 78 6.05 1.46 6.19
CA MET A 78 4.88 2.16 5.63
C MET A 78 5.22 2.78 4.27
N ILE A 79 6.37 3.48 4.18
CA ILE A 79 6.87 4.06 2.93
C ILE A 79 7.05 2.99 1.85
N ALA A 80 7.67 1.86 2.19
CA ALA A 80 7.97 0.82 1.21
C ALA A 80 6.69 0.11 0.69
N ILE A 81 5.70 -0.10 1.55
CA ILE A 81 4.40 -0.67 1.17
C ILE A 81 3.62 0.34 0.33
N THR A 82 3.55 1.60 0.75
CA THR A 82 2.86 2.68 0.02
C THR A 82 3.44 2.85 -1.38
N ASP A 83 4.76 2.86 -1.52
CA ASP A 83 5.43 2.90 -2.82
C ASP A 83 5.08 1.69 -3.71
N THR A 84 4.84 0.53 -3.11
CA THR A 84 4.41 -0.68 -3.83
C THR A 84 2.97 -0.55 -4.30
N ILE A 85 2.07 -0.05 -3.45
CA ILE A 85 0.67 0.24 -3.77
C ILE A 85 0.57 1.31 -4.87
N ILE A 86 1.42 2.33 -4.85
CA ILE A 86 1.49 3.34 -5.93
C ILE A 86 1.87 2.72 -7.27
N GLU A 87 2.80 1.76 -7.31
CA GLU A 87 3.10 1.07 -8.57
C GLU A 87 1.95 0.16 -8.99
N LEU A 88 1.29 -0.51 -8.04
CA LEU A 88 0.13 -1.35 -8.30
C LEU A 88 -1.04 -0.56 -8.88
N SER A 89 -1.33 0.63 -8.33
CA SER A 89 -2.41 1.49 -8.79
C SER A 89 -2.22 1.98 -10.23
N ARG A 90 -0.98 2.10 -10.69
CA ARG A 90 -0.66 2.44 -12.07
C ARG A 90 -0.92 1.30 -13.05
N ILE A 91 -0.79 0.06 -12.62
CA ILE A 91 -0.93 -1.14 -13.46
C ILE A 91 -2.37 -1.64 -13.43
N TYR A 92 -2.99 -1.65 -12.24
CA TYR A 92 -4.33 -2.15 -11.98
C TYR A 92 -5.21 -1.08 -11.33
N PRO A 93 -5.54 0.01 -12.06
CA PRO A 93 -6.27 1.15 -11.50
C PRO A 93 -7.68 0.79 -11.01
N GLN A 94 -8.36 -0.16 -11.65
CA GLN A 94 -9.70 -0.60 -11.26
C GLN A 94 -9.73 -1.25 -9.87
N ILE A 95 -8.74 -2.10 -9.58
CA ILE A 95 -8.62 -2.79 -8.30
C ILE A 95 -8.22 -1.81 -7.20
N PHE A 96 -7.33 -0.87 -7.51
CA PHE A 96 -6.94 0.16 -6.56
C PHE A 96 -8.11 1.08 -6.21
N GLN A 97 -9.02 1.35 -7.14
CA GLN A 97 -10.20 2.17 -6.91
C GLN A 97 -11.09 1.63 -5.76
N GLU A 98 -11.13 0.31 -5.57
CA GLU A 98 -11.93 -0.34 -4.52
C GLU A 98 -11.35 -0.15 -3.11
N ILE A 99 -10.02 -0.08 -3.01
CA ILE A 99 -9.31 0.08 -1.72
C ILE A 99 -8.84 1.52 -1.46
N PHE A 100 -9.10 2.43 -2.40
CA PHE A 100 -8.54 3.78 -2.41
C PHE A 100 -8.81 4.56 -1.12
N VAL A 101 -10.06 4.57 -0.66
CA VAL A 101 -10.48 5.30 0.54
C VAL A 101 -9.72 4.79 1.77
N ASP A 102 -9.59 3.47 1.92
CA ASP A 102 -8.87 2.87 3.05
C ASP A 102 -7.38 3.24 3.06
N ILE A 103 -6.73 3.22 1.89
CA ILE A 103 -5.31 3.58 1.80
C ILE A 103 -5.10 5.05 2.14
N VAL A 104 -5.99 5.92 1.66
CA VAL A 104 -5.92 7.36 1.96
C VAL A 104 -6.16 7.63 3.45
N ASP A 105 -7.15 6.98 4.05
CA ASP A 105 -7.47 7.09 5.48
C ASP A 105 -6.25 6.77 6.35
N ILE A 106 -5.58 5.64 6.08
CA ILE A 106 -4.36 5.25 6.79
C ILE A 106 -3.24 6.31 6.59
N LEU A 107 -3.03 6.78 5.36
CA LEU A 107 -1.98 7.78 5.07
C LEU A 107 -2.25 9.14 5.72
N ILE A 108 -3.52 9.54 5.84
CA ILE A 108 -3.93 10.74 6.57
C ILE A 108 -3.66 10.56 8.06
N GLY A 109 -3.95 9.38 8.63
CA GLY A 109 -3.57 9.06 10.01
C GLY A 109 -2.08 9.30 10.27
N TRP A 110 -1.21 8.79 9.39
CA TRP A 110 0.23 9.04 9.45
C TRP A 110 0.65 10.51 9.23
N TYR A 111 -0.16 11.30 8.54
CA TYR A 111 0.11 12.73 8.33
C TYR A 111 -0.24 13.57 9.55
N ILE A 112 -1.27 13.18 10.31
CA ILE A 112 -1.83 13.94 11.45
C ILE A 112 -1.25 13.47 12.80
N GLU A 113 -0.59 12.31 12.84
CA GLU A 113 0.02 11.77 14.06
C GLU A 113 0.80 12.82 14.87
N PRO A 114 0.74 12.84 16.23
CA PRO A 114 1.30 13.92 17.04
C PRO A 114 2.82 14.13 16.97
N LEU A 115 3.56 13.17 16.40
CA LEU A 115 5.02 13.19 16.31
C LEU A 115 5.52 12.80 14.90
N PRO A 116 5.03 13.41 13.81
CA PRO A 116 5.53 13.10 12.48
C PRO A 116 6.91 13.75 12.34
N THR A 117 7.89 13.00 11.88
CA THR A 117 9.13 13.64 11.39
C THR A 117 8.79 14.41 10.12
N ASP A 118 9.39 15.58 9.88
CA ASP A 118 9.17 16.39 8.65
C ASP A 118 9.23 15.55 7.36
N ARG A 119 10.09 14.54 7.34
CA ARG A 119 10.25 13.58 6.24
C ARG A 119 9.02 12.71 5.99
N ILE A 120 8.34 12.27 7.05
CA ILE A 120 7.13 11.45 6.96
C ILE A 120 5.99 12.30 6.43
N LEU A 121 5.84 13.53 6.96
CA LEU A 121 4.84 14.48 6.54
C LEU A 121 5.00 14.87 5.06
N GLU A 122 6.23 15.13 4.62
CA GLU A 122 6.53 15.39 3.22
C GLU A 122 6.23 14.16 2.34
N TYR A 123 6.61 12.95 2.79
CA TYR A 123 6.34 11.73 2.05
C TYR A 123 4.85 11.44 1.89
N THR A 124 4.07 11.47 2.98
CA THR A 124 2.63 11.18 2.94
C THR A 124 1.90 12.21 2.07
N ALA A 125 2.26 13.50 2.15
CA ALA A 125 1.75 14.52 1.24
C ALA A 125 2.06 14.20 -0.23
N GLN A 126 3.30 13.79 -0.54
CA GLN A 126 3.67 13.39 -1.90
C GLN A 126 2.95 12.12 -2.36
N ALA A 127 2.74 11.15 -1.47
CA ALA A 127 2.01 9.92 -1.76
C ALA A 127 0.54 10.19 -2.09
N LEU A 128 -0.15 10.98 -1.26
CA LEU A 128 -1.53 11.41 -1.51
C LEU A 128 -1.68 12.15 -2.84
N GLN A 129 -0.70 12.98 -3.21
CA GLN A 129 -0.69 13.65 -4.51
C GLN A 129 -0.52 12.69 -5.69
N LYS A 130 0.16 11.54 -5.52
CA LYS A 130 0.28 10.54 -6.59
C LYS A 130 -1.04 9.82 -6.86
N PHE A 131 -1.97 9.81 -5.90
CA PHE A 131 -3.31 9.26 -6.07
C PHE A 131 -4.32 10.24 -6.66
N ARG A 132 -3.93 11.48 -7.03
CA ARG A 132 -4.78 12.50 -7.68
C ARG A 132 -5.78 11.96 -8.71
N PRO A 133 -5.42 11.02 -9.61
CA PRO A 133 -6.38 10.49 -10.59
C PRO A 133 -7.61 9.83 -9.97
N PHE A 134 -7.46 9.16 -8.82
CA PHE A 134 -8.52 8.39 -8.16
C PHE A 134 -9.46 9.28 -7.32
N TRP A 135 -8.95 10.43 -6.85
CA TRP A 135 -9.79 11.42 -6.17
C TRP A 135 -10.92 11.92 -7.06
N VAL A 136 -10.64 12.22 -8.34
CA VAL A 136 -11.63 12.81 -9.25
C VAL A 136 -12.86 11.92 -9.44
N ASP A 137 -12.65 10.60 -9.45
CA ASP A 137 -13.71 9.61 -9.68
C ASP A 137 -14.52 9.28 -8.40
N GLN A 138 -14.03 9.64 -7.21
CA GLN A 138 -14.72 9.37 -5.93
C GLN A 138 -14.87 10.59 -5.02
N ILE A 139 -14.65 11.82 -5.50
CA ILE A 139 -14.68 13.05 -4.67
C ILE A 139 -15.91 13.11 -3.75
N GLU A 140 -17.11 12.79 -4.25
CA GLU A 140 -18.34 12.87 -3.45
C GLU A 140 -18.38 11.82 -2.33
N SER A 141 -17.97 10.58 -2.59
CA SER A 141 -17.98 9.50 -1.59
C SER A 141 -16.79 9.60 -0.64
N THR A 142 -15.58 9.78 -1.18
CA THR A 142 -14.34 9.80 -0.39
C THR A 142 -14.28 11.02 0.52
N THR A 143 -14.71 12.20 0.06
CA THR A 143 -14.60 13.42 0.86
C THR A 143 -15.56 13.40 2.05
N LEU A 144 -16.76 12.85 1.89
CA LEU A 144 -17.73 12.69 2.98
C LEU A 144 -17.25 11.65 4.00
N THR A 145 -16.82 10.47 3.55
CA THR A 145 -16.31 9.42 4.45
C THR A 145 -15.07 9.86 5.23
N LEU A 146 -14.12 10.55 4.58
CA LEU A 146 -12.93 11.07 5.27
C LEU A 146 -13.27 12.19 6.27
N LEU A 147 -14.28 13.01 5.98
CA LEU A 147 -14.77 14.03 6.92
C LEU A 147 -15.45 13.38 8.13
N ASP A 148 -16.23 12.33 7.92
CA ASP A 148 -16.87 11.57 9.01
C ASP A 148 -15.80 10.95 9.91
N HIS A 149 -14.80 10.26 9.34
CA HIS A 149 -13.67 9.70 10.11
C HIS A 149 -12.88 10.78 10.85
N PHE A 150 -12.62 11.94 10.22
CA PHE A 150 -11.93 13.04 10.87
C PHE A 150 -12.70 13.62 12.06
N ILE A 151 -14.03 13.70 11.97
CA ILE A 151 -14.89 14.13 13.08
C ILE A 151 -14.86 13.10 14.20
N GLU A 152 -14.97 11.81 13.87
CA GLU A 152 -14.88 10.72 14.85
C GLU A 152 -13.55 10.74 15.62
N ASP A 153 -12.43 10.92 14.90
CA ASP A 153 -11.12 11.05 15.53
C ASP A 153 -11.03 12.28 16.43
N ALA A 154 -11.50 13.45 15.97
CA ALA A 154 -11.50 14.67 16.77
C ALA A 154 -12.32 14.53 18.07
N ASP A 155 -13.47 13.87 18.02
CA ASP A 155 -14.30 13.57 19.19
C ASP A 155 -13.61 12.60 20.14
N ASN A 156 -12.89 11.59 19.62
CA ASN A 156 -12.10 10.65 20.42
C ASN A 156 -10.91 11.33 21.13
N TYR A 157 -10.28 12.33 20.51
CA TYR A 157 -9.20 13.12 21.13
C TYR A 157 -9.69 14.10 22.20
N ALA A 158 -10.98 14.47 22.19
CA ALA A 158 -11.58 15.41 23.14
C ALA A 158 -12.04 14.77 24.46
N GLN A 159 -11.99 13.43 24.57
CA GLN A 159 -12.31 12.65 25.78
C GLN A 159 -11.07 12.29 26.60
#